data_AF-A0A6C1EKU2-F1
#
_entry.id   AF-A0A6C1EKU2-F1
#
_cell.length_a   1.000
_cell.length_b   1.000
_cell.length_c   1.000
_cell.angle_alpha   90.00
_cell.angle_beta   90.00
_cell.angle_gamma   90.00
#
_symmetry.space_group_name_H-M   'P 1'
#
loop_
_entity.id
_entity.type
_entity.pdbx_description
1 polymer ?
#
loop_
_entity_poly.entity_id
_entity_poly.type
_entity_poly.pdbx_seq_one_letter_code
_entity_poly.pdbx_strand_id
1 'polypeptide(L)'
;MVQEYVVYLEHTYSTATEDKTITETVKYQKTNGEEIAPSETKSVTVTHSGIKDNVTGQVNWTEDDNGGADTWTLKDGSSATIPGVTSPTIDHYVADKTTIDQVTVDVAKITPTPMVRSRCRCPATRTQAR
;
A
#
# COMPACT_ATOMS: atom_id res chain seq x y z
N MET A 1 64.71 5.21 18.16
CA MET A 1 63.81 4.04 18.25
C MET A 1 62.47 4.49 17.69
N VAL A 2 61.97 3.81 16.65
CA VAL A 2 60.64 4.10 16.07
C VAL A 2 59.73 2.96 16.49
N GLN A 3 58.57 3.30 17.03
CA GLN A 3 57.54 2.35 17.47
C GLN A 3 56.32 2.59 16.58
N GLU A 4 55.84 1.54 15.93
CA GLU A 4 54.63 1.56 15.09
C GLU A 4 53.55 0.72 15.74
N TYR A 5 52.30 1.17 15.63
CA TYR A 5 51.11 0.47 16.12
C TYR A 5 50.08 0.39 15.00
N VAL A 6 49.50 -0.79 14.82
CA VAL A 6 48.40 -1.03 13.89
C VAL A 6 47.14 -1.33 14.69
N VAL A 7 46.06 -0.63 14.36
CA VAL A 7 44.73 -0.83 14.96
C VAL A 7 43.77 -1.25 13.85
N TYR A 8 43.01 -2.31 14.10
CA TYR A 8 41.96 -2.79 13.20
C TYR A 8 40.61 -2.29 13.69
N LEU A 9 39.78 -1.82 12.78
CA LEU A 9 38.43 -1.34 13.03
C LEU A 9 37.46 -2.11 12.12
N GLU A 10 36.27 -2.40 12.63
CA GLU A 10 35.20 -3.03 11.88
C GLU A 10 34.07 -2.03 11.61
N HIS A 11 33.24 -2.33 10.61
CA HIS A 11 32.06 -1.53 10.32
C HIS A 11 31.01 -1.71 11.40
N THR A 12 30.26 -0.64 11.67
CA THR A 12 29.07 -0.70 12.51
C THR A 12 27.83 -0.63 11.64
N TYR A 13 26.78 -1.33 12.07
CA TYR A 13 25.53 -1.42 11.36
C TYR A 13 24.38 -0.84 12.20
N SER A 14 23.36 -0.34 11.54
CA SER A 14 22.12 0.14 12.17
C SER A 14 20.89 -0.31 11.39
N THR A 15 19.73 -0.36 12.04
CA THR A 15 18.47 -0.71 11.40
C THR A 15 17.96 0.48 10.59
N ALA A 16 17.61 0.25 9.32
CA ALA A 16 16.89 1.18 8.47
C ALA A 16 15.47 0.67 8.25
N THR A 17 14.50 1.59 8.15
CA THR A 17 13.12 1.25 7.83
C THR A 17 12.60 2.12 6.70
N GLU A 18 11.79 1.54 5.84
CA GLU A 18 11.02 2.25 4.83
C GLU A 18 9.54 1.86 4.90
N ASP A 19 8.67 2.83 4.64
CA ASP A 19 7.23 2.63 4.66
C ASP A 19 6.66 2.77 3.26
N LYS A 20 5.64 1.97 2.98
CA LYS A 20 4.87 2.05 1.75
C LYS A 20 3.39 1.99 2.05
N THR A 21 2.64 2.92 1.45
CA THR A 21 1.19 2.97 1.59
C THR A 21 0.53 2.48 0.31
N ILE A 22 -0.33 1.48 0.45
CA ILE A 22 -1.17 0.96 -0.62
C ILE A 22 -2.54 1.61 -0.43
N THR A 23 -2.98 2.36 -1.44
CA THR A 23 -4.21 3.14 -1.38
C THR A 23 -5.21 2.62 -2.41
N GLU A 24 -6.44 2.40 -1.97
CA GLU A 24 -7.58 2.09 -2.81
C GLU A 24 -8.60 3.24 -2.75
N THR A 25 -9.02 3.71 -3.92
CA THR A 25 -9.99 4.80 -4.05
C THR A 25 -11.19 4.34 -4.87
N VAL A 26 -12.36 4.36 -4.23
CA VAL A 26 -13.65 4.09 -4.86
C VAL A 26 -14.27 5.42 -5.29
N LYS A 27 -14.48 5.60 -6.59
CA LYS A 27 -15.11 6.80 -7.15
C LYS A 27 -16.53 6.49 -7.60
N TYR A 28 -17.46 7.39 -7.27
CA TYR A 28 -18.86 7.30 -7.65
C TYR A 28 -19.15 8.28 -8.78
N GLN A 29 -19.22 7.77 -10.01
CA GLN A 29 -19.37 8.58 -11.22
C GLN A 29 -20.52 8.09 -12.11
N LYS A 30 -21.15 9.00 -12.85
CA LYS A 30 -22.05 8.70 -13.96
C LYS A 30 -21.27 8.11 -15.14
N THR A 31 -21.98 7.56 -16.13
CA THR A 31 -21.37 7.06 -17.38
C THR A 31 -20.56 8.12 -18.13
N ASN A 32 -20.94 9.40 -18.02
CA ASN A 32 -20.23 10.54 -18.62
C ASN A 32 -18.97 10.96 -17.84
N GLY A 33 -18.69 10.35 -16.69
CA GLY A 33 -17.53 10.65 -15.84
C GLY A 33 -17.76 11.72 -14.76
N GLU A 34 -18.95 12.31 -14.68
CA GLU A 34 -19.32 13.27 -13.64
C GLU A 34 -19.43 12.58 -12.27
N GLU A 35 -18.80 13.16 -11.25
CA GLU A 35 -18.89 12.68 -9.87
C GLU A 35 -20.26 13.00 -9.26
N ILE A 36 -20.87 12.02 -8.60
CA ILE A 36 -22.22 12.14 -8.01
C ILE A 36 -22.24 11.94 -6.50
N ALA A 37 -21.16 11.44 -5.94
CA ALA A 37 -20.96 11.31 -4.51
C ALA A 37 -19.46 11.38 -4.19
N PRO A 38 -19.09 11.80 -2.97
CA PRO A 38 -17.69 11.88 -2.56
C PRO A 38 -16.99 10.53 -2.69
N SER A 39 -15.78 10.51 -3.24
CA SER A 39 -14.99 9.29 -3.32
C SER A 39 -14.57 8.78 -1.94
N GLU A 40 -14.57 7.47 -1.76
CA GLU A 40 -14.03 6.83 -0.57
C GLU A 40 -12.61 6.34 -0.81
N THR A 41 -11.73 6.60 0.15
CA THR A 41 -10.34 6.16 0.10
C THR A 41 -10.01 5.34 1.33
N LYS A 42 -9.39 4.18 1.11
CA LYS A 42 -8.87 3.28 2.15
C LYS A 42 -7.41 3.00 1.87
N SER A 43 -6.63 2.80 2.92
CA SER A 43 -5.20 2.58 2.79
C SER A 43 -4.69 1.56 3.79
N VAL A 44 -3.68 0.81 3.39
CA VAL A 44 -2.89 -0.08 4.25
C VAL A 44 -1.43 0.33 4.14
N THR A 45 -0.76 0.47 5.27
CA THR A 45 0.67 0.79 5.31
C THR A 45 1.46 -0.45 5.69
N VAL A 46 2.50 -0.72 4.91
CA VAL A 46 3.46 -1.79 5.13
C VAL A 46 4.84 -1.18 5.38
N THR A 47 5.62 -1.80 6.25
CA THR A 47 6.95 -1.38 6.64
C THR A 47 7.95 -2.46 6.25
N HIS A 48 9.10 -2.04 5.75
CA HIS A 48 10.22 -2.89 5.40
C HIS A 48 11.44 -2.47 6.21
N SER A 49 12.17 -3.46 6.71
CA SER A 49 13.37 -3.27 7.51
C SER A 49 14.59 -3.70 6.71
N GLY A 50 15.68 -2.96 6.83
CA GLY A 50 16.97 -3.28 6.24
C GLY A 50 18.12 -2.94 7.19
N ILE A 51 19.33 -3.34 6.82
CA ILE A 51 20.55 -3.02 7.54
C ILE A 51 21.31 -1.91 6.83
N LYS A 52 21.62 -0.84 7.54
CA LYS A 52 22.47 0.25 7.07
C LYS A 52 23.90 0.11 7.59
N ASP A 53 24.86 0.17 6.68
CA ASP A 53 26.27 0.33 7.01
C ASP A 53 26.54 1.81 7.35
N ASN A 54 27.03 2.08 8.57
CA ASN A 54 27.26 3.44 9.04
C ASN A 54 28.51 4.10 8.43
N VAL A 55 29.42 3.32 7.84
CA VAL A 55 30.64 3.81 7.17
C VAL A 55 30.34 4.17 5.72
N THR A 56 29.69 3.26 4.98
CA THR A 56 29.40 3.47 3.54
C THR A 56 28.07 4.19 3.30
N GLY A 57 27.16 4.15 4.27
CA GLY A 57 25.81 4.70 4.17
C GLY A 57 24.85 3.84 3.33
N GLN A 58 25.31 2.71 2.79
CA GLN A 58 24.48 1.80 1.99
C GLN A 58 23.50 1.03 2.87
N VAL A 59 22.31 0.75 2.33
CA VAL A 59 21.28 -0.06 3.00
C VAL A 59 21.12 -1.37 2.24
N ASN A 60 21.27 -2.48 2.95
CA ASN A 60 20.88 -3.78 2.49
C ASN A 60 19.43 -4.03 2.90
N TRP A 61 18.56 -4.19 1.90
CA TRP A 61 17.14 -4.46 2.08
C TRP A 61 16.82 -5.96 2.02
N THR A 62 17.81 -6.82 1.76
CA THR A 62 17.58 -8.27 1.70
C THR A 62 17.62 -8.94 3.07
N GLU A 63 18.13 -8.21 4.07
CA GLU A 63 18.35 -8.70 5.43
C GLU A 63 17.93 -7.63 6.44
N ASP A 64 17.21 -8.04 7.49
CA ASP A 64 16.97 -7.21 8.66
C ASP A 64 18.12 -7.30 9.68
N ASP A 65 18.08 -6.46 10.72
CA ASP A 65 19.09 -6.40 11.79
C ASP A 65 19.24 -7.69 12.62
N ASN A 66 18.36 -8.67 12.42
CA ASN A 66 18.40 -10.00 13.04
C ASN A 66 18.82 -11.10 12.04
N GLY A 67 19.21 -10.75 10.81
CA GLY A 67 19.52 -11.70 9.74
C GLY A 67 18.29 -12.38 9.13
N GLY A 68 17.09 -11.80 9.33
CA GLY A 68 15.85 -12.20 8.71
C GLY A 68 15.82 -11.86 7.21
N ALA A 69 15.10 -12.66 6.41
CA ALA A 69 14.99 -12.45 4.97
C ALA A 69 14.13 -11.21 4.62
N ASP A 70 14.38 -10.62 3.43
CA ASP A 70 13.55 -9.60 2.76
C ASP A 70 12.05 -9.89 2.93
N THR A 71 11.44 -9.23 3.91
CA THR A 71 10.03 -9.44 4.22
C THR A 71 9.43 -8.10 4.62
N TRP A 72 8.44 -7.69 3.84
CA TRP A 72 7.57 -6.60 4.23
C TRP A 72 6.65 -7.04 5.36
N THR A 73 6.37 -6.14 6.28
CA THR A 73 5.48 -6.36 7.42
C THR A 73 4.39 -5.30 7.46
N LEU A 74 3.30 -5.56 8.19
CA LEU A 74 2.28 -4.55 8.39
C LEU A 74 2.75 -3.53 9.41
N LYS A 75 2.62 -2.26 9.06
CA LYS A 75 2.90 -1.18 10.01
C LYS A 75 1.88 -1.17 11.14
N ASP A 76 0.62 -1.38 10.78
CA ASP A 76 -0.53 -1.35 11.69
C ASP A 76 -1.39 -2.62 11.51
N GLY A 77 -1.62 -3.35 12.60
CA GLY A 77 -2.55 -4.48 12.65
C GLY A 77 -1.95 -5.84 12.23
N SER A 78 -2.81 -6.86 12.16
CA SER A 78 -2.42 -8.26 11.94
C SER A 78 -2.79 -8.82 10.56
N SER A 79 -3.53 -8.06 9.75
CA SER A 79 -3.92 -8.47 8.39
C SER A 79 -3.89 -7.29 7.43
N ALA A 80 -3.34 -7.50 6.24
CA ALA A 80 -3.23 -6.48 5.20
C ALA A 80 -4.50 -6.44 4.35
N THR A 81 -5.66 -6.30 4.99
CA THR A 81 -6.95 -6.36 4.29
C THR A 81 -7.51 -4.95 4.16
N ILE A 82 -7.75 -4.51 2.93
CA ILE A 82 -8.53 -3.30 2.65
C ILE A 82 -10.01 -3.71 2.77
N PRO A 83 -10.78 -3.15 3.72
CA PRO A 83 -12.16 -3.54 3.92
C PRO A 83 -13.00 -3.18 2.70
N GLY A 84 -13.99 -4.02 2.41
CA GLY A 84 -14.96 -3.75 1.37
C GLY A 84 -15.74 -2.46 1.66
N VAL A 85 -16.24 -1.83 0.59
CA VAL A 85 -16.98 -0.57 0.65
C VAL A 85 -18.37 -0.76 0.08
N THR A 86 -19.39 -0.33 0.82
CA THR A 86 -20.77 -0.32 0.36
C THR A 86 -21.05 1.00 -0.34
N SER A 87 -21.51 0.94 -1.59
CA SER A 87 -21.86 2.14 -2.36
C SER A 87 -23.03 2.89 -1.72
N PRO A 88 -23.00 4.24 -1.66
CA PRO A 88 -24.09 5.02 -1.13
C PRO A 88 -25.34 4.90 -2.02
N THR A 89 -26.51 4.95 -1.39
CA THR A 89 -27.78 5.10 -2.11
C THR A 89 -27.92 6.54 -2.57
N ILE A 90 -28.09 6.73 -3.87
CA ILE A 90 -28.28 8.05 -4.48
C ILE A 90 -29.65 8.05 -5.17
N ASP A 91 -30.51 8.99 -4.82
CA ASP A 91 -31.88 9.06 -5.35
C ASP A 91 -31.90 9.11 -6.87
N HIS A 92 -32.76 8.28 -7.48
CA HIS A 92 -32.91 8.11 -8.93
C HIS A 92 -31.71 7.47 -9.66
N TYR A 93 -30.70 6.97 -8.92
CA TYR A 93 -29.55 6.27 -9.45
C TYR A 93 -29.43 4.86 -8.85
N VAL A 94 -28.95 3.91 -9.65
CA VAL A 94 -28.67 2.53 -9.20
C VAL A 94 -27.18 2.29 -9.40
N ALA A 95 -26.46 1.94 -8.34
CA ALA A 95 -25.04 1.61 -8.46
C ALA A 95 -24.86 0.30 -9.25
N ASP A 96 -23.96 0.28 -10.23
CA ASP A 96 -23.58 -0.95 -10.96
C ASP A 96 -22.93 -1.99 -10.02
N LYS A 97 -22.24 -1.51 -8.99
CA LYS A 97 -21.77 -2.33 -7.87
C LYS A 97 -22.30 -1.75 -6.58
N THR A 98 -23.17 -2.51 -5.91
CA THR A 98 -23.71 -2.17 -4.59
C THR A 98 -22.65 -2.34 -3.49
N THR A 99 -21.75 -3.30 -3.66
CA THR A 99 -20.64 -3.56 -2.75
C THR A 99 -19.35 -3.79 -3.52
N ILE A 100 -18.26 -3.23 -3.01
CA ILE A 100 -16.89 -3.56 -3.39
C ILE A 100 -16.37 -4.52 -2.33
N ASP A 101 -16.01 -5.73 -2.76
CA ASP A 101 -15.47 -6.74 -1.86
C ASP A 101 -14.13 -6.32 -1.27
N GLN A 102 -13.84 -6.83 -0.07
CA GLN A 102 -12.55 -6.61 0.58
C GLN A 102 -11.40 -7.19 -0.25
N VAL A 103 -10.23 -6.55 -0.17
CA VAL A 103 -9.02 -7.01 -0.85
C VAL A 103 -7.99 -7.39 0.20
N THR A 104 -7.50 -8.63 0.14
CA THR A 104 -6.34 -9.06 0.92
C THR A 104 -5.08 -8.75 0.13
N VAL A 105 -4.21 -7.91 0.70
CA VAL A 105 -2.88 -7.63 0.20
C VAL A 105 -1.96 -8.75 0.65
N ASP A 106 -1.31 -9.41 -0.31
CA ASP A 106 -0.27 -10.39 -0.01
C ASP A 106 1.04 -9.65 0.31
N VAL A 107 1.31 -9.47 1.60
CA VAL A 107 2.50 -8.75 2.09
C VAL A 107 3.81 -9.47 1.72
N ALA A 108 3.76 -10.77 1.43
CA ALA A 108 4.92 -11.52 0.96
C ALA A 108 5.18 -11.37 -0.55
N LYS A 109 4.26 -10.76 -1.30
CA LYS A 109 4.34 -10.61 -2.77
C LYS A 109 4.18 -9.19 -3.26
N ILE A 110 4.39 -8.20 -2.39
CA ILE A 110 4.30 -6.79 -2.77
C ILE A 110 5.44 -6.41 -3.71
N THR A 111 5.25 -6.73 -4.98
CA THR A 111 5.93 -6.12 -6.11
C THR A 111 5.37 -4.70 -6.27
N PRO A 112 6.23 -3.67 -6.46
CA PRO A 112 5.83 -2.27 -6.52
C PRO A 112 4.97 -1.98 -7.75
N THR A 113 3.67 -2.28 -7.69
CA THR A 113 2.74 -1.97 -8.77
C THR A 113 1.49 -1.31 -8.20
N PRO A 114 1.17 -0.06 -8.56
CA PRO A 114 -0.06 0.60 -8.10
C PRO A 114 -1.28 -0.16 -8.64
N MET A 115 -2.07 -0.77 -7.75
CA MET A 115 -3.33 -1.42 -8.11
C MET A 115 -4.43 -0.37 -8.22
N VAL A 116 -4.77 0.03 -9.44
CA VAL A 116 -5.97 0.84 -9.72
C VAL A 116 -7.09 -0.10 -10.16
N ARG A 117 -8.13 -0.29 -9.34
CA ARG A 117 -9.33 -1.02 -9.74
C ARG A 117 -10.41 -0.07 -10.26
N SER A 118 -11.04 -0.54 -11.34
CA SER A 118 -11.93 0.19 -12.24
C SER A 118 -13.18 0.76 -11.57
N ARG A 119 -13.46 2.03 -11.95
CA ARG A 119 -14.69 2.83 -11.85
C ARG A 119 -15.99 2.02 -11.68
N CYS A 120 -16.69 2.22 -10.56
CA CYS A 120 -18.13 2.01 -10.49
C CYS A 120 -18.79 3.04 -11.39
N ARG A 121 -19.39 2.60 -12.50
CA ARG A 121 -20.18 3.46 -13.37
C ARG A 121 -21.63 3.29 -13.01
N CYS A 122 -22.28 4.34 -12.54
CA CYS A 122 -23.73 4.31 -12.46
C CYS A 122 -24.30 4.34 -13.89
N PRO A 123 -25.12 3.37 -14.34
CA PRO A 123 -25.75 3.41 -15.65
C PRO A 123 -26.57 4.69 -15.81
N ALA A 124 -26.31 5.46 -16.86
CA ALA A 124 -27.21 6.52 -17.26
C ALA A 124 -28.54 5.88 -17.69
N THR A 125 -29.58 6.16 -16.91
CA THR A 125 -31.00 6.17 -17.28
C THR A 125 -31.36 5.41 -18.56
N ARG A 126 -31.93 4.20 -18.42
CA ARG A 126 -32.78 3.65 -19.49
C ARG A 126 -34.19 4.22 -19.33
N THR A 127 -34.44 5.27 -20.11
CA THR A 127 -35.69 5.70 -20.76
C THR A 127 -37.02 5.22 -20.17
N GLN A 128 -37.90 6.19 -19.86
CA GLN A 128 -39.34 6.03 -19.59
C GLN A 128 -39.99 4.97 -20.50
N ALA A 129 -40.79 4.09 -19.91
CA ALA A 129 -41.80 3.33 -20.65
C ALA A 129 -43.18 3.69 -20.08
N ARG A 130 -44.01 4.11 -21.02
CA ARG A 130 -45.35 4.69 -20.97
C ARG A 130 -46.41 3.78 -20.36
#